data_AF-V5K5C8-F1
#
_entry.id   AF-V5K5C8-F1
#
_cell.length_a   1.000
_cell.length_b   1.000
_cell.length_c   1.000
_cell.angle_alpha   90.00
_cell.angle_beta   90.00
_cell.angle_gamma   90.00
#
_symmetry.space_group_name_H-M   'P 1'
#
loop_
_entity.id
_entity.type
_entity.pdbx_description
1 polymer ?
#
loop_
_entity_poly.entity_id
_entity_poly.type
_entity_poly.pdbx_seq_one_letter_code
_entity_poly.pdbx_strand_id
1 'polypeptide(L)'
;DMEYWLACNEERAAQARFGAVMCCCGPCAIYRRTALLLLLDQYETQMFRGKRSDFGEDRHLTILMLAAGYRTEYVRDAVAATVVPDTLRPYLRQQLRWAR
;
A
#
# COMPACT_ATOMS: atom_id res chain seq x y z
N ASP A 1 1.88 -16.18 -9.03
CA ASP A 1 0.49 -16.24 -8.53
C ASP A 1 0.36 -16.44 -7.04
N MET A 2 0.87 -17.54 -6.45
CA MET A 2 0.71 -17.81 -5.01
C MET A 2 1.29 -16.71 -4.10
N GLU A 3 2.49 -16.21 -4.38
CA GLU A 3 3.11 -15.12 -3.60
C GLU A 3 2.26 -13.84 -3.60
N TYR A 4 1.80 -13.41 -4.77
CA TYR A 4 0.92 -12.24 -4.89
C TYR A 4 -0.39 -12.43 -4.13
N TRP A 5 -0.94 -13.64 -4.16
CA TRP A 5 -2.17 -13.94 -3.43
C TRP A 5 -1.96 -13.89 -1.92
N LEU A 6 -0.87 -14.48 -1.40
CA LEU A 6 -0.52 -14.45 0.02
C LEU A 6 -0.26 -13.01 0.50
N ALA A 7 0.58 -12.27 -0.23
CA ALA A 7 0.92 -10.88 0.10
C ALA A 7 -0.31 -9.96 0.03
N CYS A 8 -1.21 -10.19 -0.92
CA CYS A 8 -2.38 -9.33 -1.09
C CYS A 8 -3.60 -9.70 -0.24
N ASN A 9 -3.65 -10.92 0.29
CA ASN A 9 -4.82 -11.42 1.02
C ASN A 9 -4.44 -11.88 2.43
N GLU A 10 -3.72 -12.99 2.57
CA GLU A 10 -3.48 -13.61 3.88
C GLU A 10 -2.63 -12.73 4.81
N GLU A 11 -1.55 -12.14 4.31
CA GLU A 11 -0.72 -11.23 5.10
C GLU A 11 -1.52 -10.02 5.58
N ARG A 12 -2.37 -9.46 4.72
CA ARG A 12 -3.23 -8.32 5.06
C ARG A 12 -4.35 -8.71 6.02
N ALA A 13 -4.94 -9.88 5.84
CA ALA A 13 -5.94 -10.42 6.76
C ALA A 13 -5.35 -10.60 8.16
N ALA A 14 -4.10 -11.05 8.27
CA ALA A 14 -3.38 -11.13 9.53
C ALA A 14 -3.13 -9.74 10.15
N GLN A 15 -2.65 -8.77 9.36
CA GLN A 15 -2.41 -7.39 9.82
C GLN A 15 -3.70 -6.67 10.24
N ALA A 16 -4.81 -6.92 9.54
CA ALA A 16 -6.12 -6.34 9.85
C ALA A 16 -6.65 -6.75 11.23
N ARG A 17 -6.23 -7.90 11.77
CA ARG A 17 -6.54 -8.27 13.17
C ARG A 17 -6.01 -7.27 14.19
N PHE A 18 -4.99 -6.51 13.82
CA PHE A 18 -4.44 -5.42 14.62
C PHE A 18 -4.96 -4.03 14.18
N GLY A 19 -5.83 -3.97 13.17
CA GLY A 19 -6.30 -2.72 12.56
C GLY A 19 -5.18 -1.91 11.89
N ALA A 20 -4.11 -2.59 11.48
CA ALA A 20 -2.87 -1.98 11.02
C ALA A 20 -2.32 -2.70 9.79
N VAL A 21 -3.14 -2.79 8.73
CA VAL A 21 -2.62 -3.16 7.39
C VAL A 21 -1.56 -2.14 6.99
N MET A 22 -0.33 -2.61 6.77
CA MET A 22 0.85 -1.76 6.60
C MET A 22 1.00 -1.20 5.19
N CYS A 23 0.25 -1.73 4.23
CA CYS A 23 0.21 -1.24 2.86
C CYS A 23 -1.15 -1.54 2.22
N CYS A 24 -1.99 -0.51 2.12
CA CYS A 24 -3.21 -0.52 1.31
C CYS A 24 -2.82 -0.32 -0.17
N CYS A 25 -2.70 -1.41 -0.92
CA CYS A 25 -2.12 -1.39 -2.25
C CYS A 25 -3.03 -0.80 -3.35
N GLY A 26 -2.40 -0.25 -4.37
CA GLY A 26 -3.04 0.38 -5.53
C GLY A 26 -4.13 -0.41 -6.27
N PRO A 27 -4.07 -1.76 -6.41
CA PRO A 27 -5.15 -2.51 -7.06
C PRO A 27 -6.54 -2.27 -6.47
N CYS A 28 -6.64 -2.05 -5.17
CA CYS A 28 -7.89 -1.67 -4.51
C CYS A 28 -7.61 -1.08 -3.12
N ALA A 29 -7.71 0.24 -3.00
CA ALA A 29 -7.66 0.95 -1.74
C ALA A 29 -8.71 2.07 -1.73
N ILE A 30 -9.43 2.21 -0.62
CA ILE A 30 -10.48 3.22 -0.47
C ILE A 30 -10.22 3.97 0.84
N TYR A 31 -10.19 5.30 0.75
CA TYR A 31 -9.96 6.17 1.89
C TYR A 31 -11.15 7.09 2.12
N ARG A 32 -11.44 7.39 3.39
CA ARG A 32 -12.39 8.44 3.74
C ARG A 32 -11.81 9.79 3.30
N ARG A 33 -12.53 10.51 2.42
CA ARG A 33 -12.09 11.81 1.89
C ARG A 33 -11.64 12.78 2.98
N THR A 34 -12.39 12.90 4.06
CA THR A 34 -12.04 13.82 5.16
C THR A 34 -10.74 13.46 5.85
N ALA A 35 -10.41 12.18 6.00
CA ALA A 35 -9.13 11.74 6.54
C ALA A 35 -7.99 11.99 5.56
N LEU A 36 -8.21 11.70 4.27
CA LEU A 36 -7.21 11.89 3.22
C LEU A 36 -6.82 13.37 3.06
N LEU A 37 -7.80 14.28 3.03
CA LEU A 37 -7.54 15.71 2.86
C LEU A 37 -6.69 16.30 3.99
N LEU A 38 -6.75 15.74 5.20
CA LEU A 38 -5.92 16.18 6.34
C LEU A 38 -4.45 15.79 6.18
N LEU A 39 -4.15 14.78 5.36
CA LEU A 39 -2.81 14.20 5.20
C LEU A 39 -2.21 14.50 3.82
N LEU A 40 -2.99 15.08 2.91
CA LEU A 40 -2.60 15.25 1.51
C LEU A 40 -1.34 16.11 1.35
N ASP A 41 -1.22 17.20 2.11
CA ASP A 41 -0.03 18.06 2.07
C ASP A 41 1.24 17.29 2.49
N GLN A 42 1.16 16.50 3.56
CA GLN A 42 2.29 15.67 4.02
C GLN A 42 2.64 14.57 3.02
N TYR A 43 1.61 13.98 2.41
CA TYR A 43 1.76 12.96 1.38
C TYR A 43 2.48 13.51 0.13
N GLU A 44 2.07 14.69 -0.37
CA GLU A 44 2.65 15.29 -1.59
C GLU A 44 4.03 15.90 -1.38
N THR A 45 4.39 16.23 -0.14
CA THR A 45 5.64 16.93 0.20
C THR A 45 6.69 16.01 0.82
N GLN A 46 6.55 14.69 0.70
CA GLN A 46 7.53 13.74 1.22
C GLN A 46 8.94 14.01 0.67
N MET A 47 9.91 14.13 1.58
CA MET A 47 11.32 14.31 1.25
C MET A 47 12.15 13.15 1.79
N PHE A 48 13.03 12.61 0.95
CA PHE A 48 14.08 11.68 1.35
C PHE A 48 15.46 12.25 0.97
N ARG A 49 16.32 12.43 1.98
CA ARG A 49 17.68 13.00 1.82
C ARG A 49 17.69 14.32 1.01
N GLY A 50 16.73 15.19 1.30
CA GLY A 50 16.63 16.52 0.67
C GLY A 50 16.07 16.52 -0.74
N LYS A 51 15.55 15.40 -1.25
CA LYS A 51 14.86 15.31 -2.55
C LYS A 51 13.42 14.85 -2.34
N ARG A 52 12.50 15.31 -3.19
CA ARG A 52 11.14 14.77 -3.21
C ARG A 52 11.20 13.27 -3.50
N SER A 53 10.42 12.49 -2.75
CA SER A 53 10.35 11.05 -2.87
C SER A 53 8.94 10.63 -3.21
N ASP A 54 8.78 9.97 -4.35
CA ASP A 54 7.55 9.33 -4.82
C ASP A 54 7.64 7.79 -4.72
N PHE A 55 8.64 7.26 -4.02
CA PHE A 55 8.78 5.82 -3.82
C PHE A 55 7.81 5.30 -2.76
N GLY A 56 7.08 4.23 -3.12
CA GLY A 56 6.23 3.50 -2.17
C GLY A 56 5.00 4.29 -1.72
N GLU A 57 4.41 5.10 -2.61
CA GLU A 57 3.24 5.96 -2.36
C GLU A 57 2.14 5.28 -1.53
N ASP A 58 1.71 4.08 -1.92
CA ASP A 58 0.69 3.30 -1.20
C ASP A 58 1.06 3.10 0.28
N ARG A 59 2.29 2.65 0.52
CA ARG A 59 2.81 2.39 1.86
C ARG A 59 2.99 3.69 2.63
N HIS A 60 3.48 4.74 1.98
CA HIS A 60 3.65 6.05 2.59
C HIS A 60 2.31 6.61 3.08
N LEU A 61 1.28 6.63 2.22
CA LEU A 61 -0.04 7.09 2.60
C LEU A 61 -0.64 6.24 3.72
N THR A 62 -0.47 4.92 3.66
CA THR A 62 -0.94 4.01 4.71
C THR A 62 -0.26 4.31 6.05
N ILE A 63 1.04 4.57 6.05
CA ILE A 63 1.79 4.95 7.25
C ILE A 63 1.30 6.29 7.80
N LEU A 64 1.04 7.30 6.95
CA LEU A 64 0.49 8.58 7.40
C LEU A 64 -0.89 8.41 8.05
N MET A 65 -1.74 7.56 7.48
CA MET A 65 -3.06 7.24 8.05
C MET A 65 -2.93 6.62 9.45
N LEU A 66 -2.03 5.63 9.59
CA LEU A 66 -1.77 4.97 10.87
C LEU A 66 -1.16 5.94 11.90
N ALA A 67 -0.20 6.77 11.49
CA ALA A 67 0.43 7.77 12.34
C ALA A 67 -0.56 8.85 12.83
N ALA A 68 -1.56 9.19 12.01
CA ALA A 68 -2.66 10.07 12.37
C ALA A 68 -3.74 9.40 13.25
N GLY A 69 -3.55 8.13 13.64
CA GLY A 69 -4.45 7.37 14.52
C GLY A 69 -5.63 6.72 13.82
N TYR A 70 -5.67 6.71 12.48
CA TYR A 70 -6.68 5.94 11.74
C TYR A 70 -6.32 4.45 11.70
N ARG A 71 -7.35 3.62 11.57
CA ARG A 71 -7.19 2.17 11.35
C ARG A 71 -7.23 1.86 9.87
N THR A 72 -6.46 0.85 9.46
CA THR A 72 -6.44 0.32 8.10
C THR A 72 -6.84 -1.16 8.15
N GLU A 73 -7.79 -1.54 7.29
CA GLU A 73 -8.48 -2.82 7.36
C GLU A 73 -8.41 -3.55 6.02
N TYR A 74 -8.48 -4.88 6.07
CA TYR A 74 -8.62 -5.72 4.88
C TYR A 74 -10.07 -6.20 4.76
N VAL A 75 -10.69 -5.94 3.61
CA VAL A 75 -12.07 -6.34 3.31
C VAL A 75 -12.02 -7.46 2.26
N ARG A 76 -12.27 -8.71 2.69
CA ARG A 76 -12.21 -9.89 1.81
C ARG A 76 -13.14 -9.80 0.60
N ASP A 77 -14.31 -9.21 0.78
CA ASP A 77 -15.33 -9.11 -0.27
C ASP A 77 -15.04 -7.97 -1.28
N ALA A 78 -14.06 -7.10 -1.00
CA ALA A 78 -13.61 -6.06 -1.92
C ALA A 78 -12.57 -6.64 -2.89
N VAL A 79 -13.06 -7.21 -3.99
CA VAL A 79 -12.22 -7.91 -4.99
C VAL A 79 -11.89 -6.98 -6.16
N ALA A 80 -10.62 -6.92 -6.54
CA ALA A 80 -10.15 -6.28 -7.76
C ALA A 80 -9.21 -7.20 -8.53
N ALA A 81 -9.38 -7.23 -9.86
CA ALA A 81 -8.46 -7.92 -10.75
C ALA A 81 -7.30 -7.00 -11.12
N THR A 82 -6.07 -7.52 -11.09
CA THR A 82 -4.88 -6.79 -11.53
C THR A 82 -4.00 -7.69 -12.39
N VAL A 83 -3.19 -7.06 -13.23
CA VAL A 83 -2.15 -7.76 -13.98
C VAL A 83 -0.94 -8.04 -13.10
N VAL A 84 -0.36 -9.22 -13.25
CA VAL A 84 0.91 -9.61 -12.63
C VAL A 84 1.91 -9.99 -13.71
N PRO A 85 3.22 -9.80 -13.50
CA PRO A 85 4.25 -10.29 -14.41
C PRO A 85 4.16 -11.81 -14.63
N ASP A 86 4.19 -12.22 -15.90
CA ASP A 86 4.19 -13.61 -16.35
C ASP A 86 5.58 -14.10 -16.82
N THR A 87 6.55 -13.19 -16.88
CA THR A 87 7.93 -13.45 -17.29
C THR A 87 8.92 -12.96 -16.25
N LEU A 88 10.08 -13.61 -16.18
CA LEU A 88 11.09 -13.37 -15.14
C LEU A 88 11.61 -11.93 -15.12
N ARG A 89 11.84 -11.32 -16.28
CA ARG A 89 12.45 -9.99 -16.36
C ARG A 89 11.55 -8.87 -15.81
N PRO A 90 10.24 -8.78 -16.15
CA PRO A 90 9.32 -7.85 -15.51
C PRO A 90 9.06 -8.18 -14.03
N TYR A 91 8.99 -9.47 -13.67
CA TYR A 91 8.88 -9.91 -12.28
C TYR A 91 10.02 -9.37 -11.41
N LEU A 92 11.27 -9.59 -11.81
CA LEU A 92 12.44 -9.11 -11.07
C LEU A 92 12.47 -7.58 -10.96
N ARG A 93 12.09 -6.86 -12.03
CA ARG A 93 11.99 -5.39 -11.98
C ARG A 93 10.94 -4.92 -10.98
N GLN A 94 9.81 -5.61 -10.89
CA GLN A 94 8.76 -5.28 -9.93
C GLN A 94 9.21 -5.54 -8.50
N GLN A 95 9.78 -6.72 -8.22
CA GLN A 95 10.27 -7.08 -6.88
C GLN A 95 11.38 -6.14 -6.40
N LEU A 96 12.35 -5.83 -7.27
CA LEU A 96 13.41 -4.85 -6.96
C LEU A 96 12.87 -3.44 -6.72
N ARG A 97 11.74 -3.07 -7.32
CA ARG A 97 11.09 -1.78 -7.04
C ARG A 97 10.38 -1.79 -5.70
N TRP A 98 9.77 -2.91 -5.32
CA TRP A 98 9.05 -3.06 -4.04
C TRP A 98 9.98 -3.20 -2.83
N ALA A 99 11.19 -3.72 -3.04
CA ALA A 99 12.21 -3.90 -2.01
C ALA A 99 13.08 -2.66 -1.76
N ARG A 100 12.92 -1.58 -2.54
CA ARG A 100 13.57 -0.28 -2.32
C ARG A 100 12.84 0.50 -1.23
#